data_AF-A0A2V4E1C0-F1
#
_entry.id   AF-A0A2V4E1C0-F1
#
_cell.length_a   1.000
_cell.length_b   1.000
_cell.length_c   1.000
_cell.angle_alpha   90.00
_cell.angle_beta   90.00
_cell.angle_gamma   90.00
#
_symmetry.space_group_name_H-M   'P 1'
#
loop_
_entity.id
_entity.type
_entity.pdbx_description
1 polymer ?
#
loop_
_entity_poly.entity_id
_entity_poly.type
_entity_poly.pdbx_seq_one_letter_code
_entity_poly.pdbx_strand_id
1 'polypeptide(L)' 'MKESLLNEANNEIDILIDKIEFDQATDKDVTMLKKWKLYRISLKKLDASDINVIFPTKPELS' A
#
# COMPACT_ATOMS: atom_id res chain seq x y z
N MET A 1 -7.87 -13.30 -1.21
CA MET A 1 -8.13 -11.85 -1.25
C MET A 1 -7.04 -11.06 -0.52
N LYS A 2 -6.88 -11.20 0.81
CA LYS A 2 -5.84 -10.48 1.60
C LYS A 2 -4.43 -10.57 1.00
N GLU A 3 -3.97 -11.77 0.66
CA GLU A 3 -2.64 -11.96 0.04
C GLU A 3 -2.48 -11.22 -1.30
N SER A 4 -3.52 -11.20 -2.13
CA SER A 4 -3.49 -10.44 -3.39
C SER A 4 -3.33 -8.94 -3.15
N LEU A 5 -4.02 -8.41 -2.14
CA LEU A 5 -3.94 -7.00 -1.77
C LEU A 5 -2.58 -6.65 -1.13
N LEU A 6 -1.98 -7.59 -0.40
CA LEU A 6 -0.62 -7.44 0.14
C LEU A 6 0.43 -7.44 -0.96
N ASN A 7 0.30 -8.33 -1.95
CA ASN A 7 1.20 -8.38 -3.10
C ASN A 7 1.12 -7.09 -3.92
N GLU A 8 -0.09 -6.61 -4.20
CA GLU A 8 -0.30 -5.32 -4.86
C GLU A 8 0.34 -4.17 -4.07
N ALA A 9 0.08 -4.09 -2.76
CA ALA A 9 0.67 -3.05 -1.92
C ALA A 9 2.21 -3.12 -1.88
N ASN A 10 2.81 -4.31 -1.92
CA ASN A 10 4.27 -4.45 -2.00
C ASN A 10 4.80 -3.95 -3.34
N ASN A 11 4.21 -4.36 -4.47
CA ASN A 11 4.64 -3.91 -5.79
C ASN A 11 4.60 -2.38 -5.93
N GLU A 12 3.53 -1.75 -5.46
CA GLU A 12 3.40 -0.28 -5.49
C GLU A 12 4.42 0.40 -4.57
N ILE A 13 4.70 -0.17 -3.40
CA ILE A 13 5.75 0.32 -2.49
C ILE A 13 7.12 0.22 -3.14
N ASP A 14 7.43 -0.89 -3.80
CA ASP A 14 8.72 -1.14 -4.42
C ASP A 14 8.97 -0.12 -5.56
N ILE A 15 7.98 0.09 -6.45
CA ILE A 15 8.06 1.12 -7.51
C ILE A 15 8.31 2.52 -6.93
N LEU A 16 7.63 2.87 -5.82
CA LEU A 16 7.77 4.18 -5.19
C LEU A 16 9.11 4.34 -4.47
N ILE A 17 9.65 3.27 -3.90
CA ILE A 17 11.00 3.25 -3.31
C ILE A 17 12.03 3.43 -4.42
N ASP A 18 11.93 2.69 -5.51
CA ASP A 18 12.83 2.81 -6.66
C ASP A 18 12.88 4.26 -7.17
N LYS A 19 11.71 4.91 -7.31
CA LYS A 19 11.66 6.33 -7.69
C LYS A 19 12.42 7.24 -6.72
N ILE A 20 12.35 6.99 -5.41
CA ILE A 20 13.09 7.76 -4.41
C ILE A 20 14.58 7.47 -4.52
N GLU A 21 14.97 6.20 -4.65
CA GLU A 21 16.36 5.77 -4.76
C GLU A 21 17.08 6.35 -5.98
N PHE A 22 16.35 6.54 -7.09
CA PHE A 22 16.88 7.14 -8.32
C PHE A 22 16.62 8.65 -8.47
N ASP A 23 16.25 9.34 -7.38
CA ASP A 23 15.94 10.77 -7.36
C ASP A 23 14.87 11.20 -8.40
N GLN A 24 13.96 10.29 -8.76
CA GLN A 24 12.84 10.51 -9.69
C GLN A 24 11.51 10.77 -8.98
N ALA A 25 11.46 10.67 -7.65
CA ALA A 25 10.25 10.83 -6.87
C ALA A 25 9.79 12.28 -6.80
N THR A 26 8.49 12.48 -6.98
CA THR A 26 7.80 13.73 -6.66
C THR A 26 7.30 13.72 -5.21
N ASP A 27 6.91 14.87 -4.68
CA ASP A 27 6.23 14.96 -3.37
C ASP A 27 4.96 14.09 -3.30
N LYS A 28 4.29 13.91 -4.45
CA LYS A 28 3.13 13.01 -4.57
C LYS A 28 3.54 11.56 -4.40
N ASP A 29 4.66 11.13 -5.00
CA ASP A 29 5.17 9.77 -4.83
C ASP A 29 5.53 9.48 -3.36
N VAL A 30 6.18 10.42 -2.67
CA VAL A 30 6.51 10.29 -1.24
C VAL A 30 5.23 10.21 -0.38
N THR A 31 4.24 11.04 -0.69
CA THR A 31 2.93 10.98 -0.02
C THR A 31 2.22 9.65 -0.27
N MET A 32 2.26 9.16 -1.51
CA MET A 32 1.65 7.89 -1.92
C MET A 32 2.34 6.70 -1.26
N LEU A 33 3.67 6.74 -1.12
CA LEU A 33 4.44 5.71 -0.41
C LEU A 33 3.99 5.58 1.04
N LYS A 34 3.75 6.69 1.72
CA LYS A 34 3.23 6.69 3.09
C LYS A 34 1.82 6.08 3.15
N LYS A 35 0.93 6.43 2.21
CA LYS A 35 -0.42 5.86 2.14
C LYS A 35 -0.37 4.33 1.90
N TRP A 36 0.44 3.85 0.96
CA TRP A 36 0.58 2.41 0.69
C TRP A 36 1.19 1.63 1.86
N LYS A 37 2.20 2.19 2.54
CA LYS A 37 2.76 1.57 3.76
C LYS A 37 1.70 1.43 4.87
N LEU A 38 0.89 2.47 5.09
CA LEU A 38 -0.22 2.42 6.06
C LEU A 38 -1.28 1.39 5.65
N TYR A 39 -1.68 1.38 4.38
CA TYR A 39 -2.62 0.41 3.82
C TYR A 39 -2.13 -1.03 4.03
N ARG A 40 -0.87 -1.33 3.72
CA ARG A 40 -0.26 -2.65 3.96
C ARG A 40 -0.26 -3.04 5.43
N ILE A 41 0.04 -2.11 6.34
CA ILE A 41 -0.02 -2.35 7.79
C ILE A 41 -1.45 -2.70 8.21
N SER A 42 -2.45 -1.94 7.74
CA SER A 42 -3.86 -2.20 8.02
C SER A 42 -4.28 -3.58 7.51
N LEU A 43 -3.92 -3.93 6.27
CA LEU A 43 -4.19 -5.26 5.73
C LEU A 43 -3.58 -6.38 6.58
N LYS A 44 -2.31 -6.25 6.99
CA LYS A 44 -1.65 -7.26 7.83
C LYS A 44 -2.39 -7.51 9.15
N LYS A 45 -2.92 -6.44 9.76
CA LYS A 45 -3.68 -6.49 11.01
C LYS A 45 -5.07 -7.12 10.89
N LEU A 46 -5.64 -7.20 9.69
CA LEU A 46 -6.95 -7.81 9.50
C LEU A 46 -6.91 -9.29 9.87
N ASP A 47 -7.86 -9.74 10.67
CA ASP A 47 -8.15 -11.15 10.81
C ASP A 47 -8.89 -11.62 9.55
N ALA A 48 -8.23 -12.44 8.74
CA ALA A 48 -8.81 -12.94 7.50
C ALA A 48 -9.81 -14.09 7.70
N SER A 49 -9.98 -14.56 8.94
CA SER A 49 -10.98 -15.56 9.31
C SER A 49 -12.34 -14.95 9.65
N ASP A 50 -12.41 -13.63 9.87
CA ASP A 50 -13.66 -12.91 10.07
C ASP A 50 -14.40 -12.69 8.74
N ILE A 51 -15.59 -13.28 8.62
CA ILE A 51 -16.45 -13.18 7.44
C ILE A 51 -17.02 -11.77 7.22
N ASN A 52 -17.02 -10.92 8.26
CA ASN A 52 -17.50 -9.54 8.19
C ASN A 52 -16.34 -8.54 8.06
N VAL A 53 -15.12 -9.03 7.79
CA VAL A 53 -13.92 -8.18 7.71
C VAL A 53 -14.10 -7.08 6.65
N ILE A 54 -13.96 -5.83 7.08
CA ILE A 54 -13.97 -4.67 6.18
C ILE A 54 -12.54 -4.41 5.75
N PHE A 55 -12.26 -4.59 4.46
CA PHE A 55 -10.97 -4.27 3.89
C PHE A 55 -10.80 -2.74 3.78
N PRO A 56 -9.62 -2.19 4.12
CA PRO A 56 -9.34 -0.78 3.92
C PRO A 56 -9.43 -0.41 2.44
N THR A 57 -9.75 0.85 2.17
CA THR A 57 -9.75 1.37 0.79
C THR A 57 -8.32 1.51 0.29
N LYS A 58 -8.10 1.21 -0.99
CA LYS A 58 -6.80 1.40 -1.63
C LYS A 58 -6.43 2.89 -1.65
N PRO A 59 -5.14 3.23 -1.53
CA PRO A 59 -4.67 4.58 -1.80
C PRO A 59 -4.95 4.99 -3.24
N GLU A 60 -5.56 6.16 -3.42
CA GLU A 60 -5.72 6.78 -4.73
C GLU A 60 -4.92 8.10 -4.78
N LEU A 61 -4.44 8.42 -5.99
CA LEU A 61 -3.93 9.74 -6.29
C LEU A 61 -5.15 10.69 -6.37
N SER A 62 -5.37 11.44 -5.30
CA SER A 62 -6.32 12.56 -5.24
C SER A 62 -5.78 13.79 -5.98
#